data_AF-A0A512PBW5-F1
#
_entry.id   AF-A0A512PBW5-F1
#
_cell.length_a   1.000
_cell.length_b   1.000
_cell.length_c   1.000
_cell.angle_alpha   90.00
_cell.angle_beta   90.00
_cell.angle_gamma   90.00
#
_symmetry.space_group_name_H-M   'P 1'
#
loop_
_entity.id
_entity.type
_entity.pdbx_description
1 polymer ?
#
loop_
_entity_poly.entity_id
_entity_poly.type
_entity_poly.pdbx_seq_one_letter_code
_entity_poly.pdbx_strand_id
1 'polypeptide(L)'
;MSDTVRSATGRQRLRMCADAFLLAGLLFVLTQGALALLATALGLDEGAPPDWIGLLSPLLAVAAVVAGAVGSWRLHGRPLSRPAWAGLALGAVLGGPLASAGFMAVAGLSQLVPWPGPRRSEGPWVAVGLLTLVVVAFLALPVVDAVRDLAGARTSVLADRVRLAALLLTLAVVAVTTAIGVARGDETGEVGVFLVLVAVPAATAVLGADLVLTSRARRRDASAGEPPDVAPDVPRTA
;
A
#
# COMPACT_ATOMS: atom_id res chain seq x y z
N MET A 1 30.32 -0.15 -12.59
CA MET A 1 28.86 -0.09 -12.85
C MET A 1 28.09 0.06 -11.53
N SER A 2 28.40 1.12 -10.76
CA SER A 2 27.97 1.28 -9.37
C SER A 2 27.37 2.67 -9.14
N ASP A 3 26.12 2.86 -9.57
CA ASP A 3 25.36 4.11 -9.31
C ASP A 3 23.92 3.88 -8.85
N THR A 4 23.54 2.63 -8.59
CA THR A 4 22.11 2.23 -8.57
C THR A 4 21.40 2.28 -7.22
N VAL A 5 21.98 2.89 -6.18
CA VAL A 5 21.31 3.02 -4.87
C VAL A 5 21.31 4.47 -4.39
N ARG A 6 20.79 5.41 -5.18
CA ARG A 6 20.36 6.69 -4.61
C ARG A 6 19.08 6.48 -3.81
N SER A 7 19.11 6.85 -2.53
CA SER A 7 17.92 6.88 -1.68
C SER A 7 16.82 7.71 -2.36
N ALA A 8 15.57 7.26 -2.30
CA ALA A 8 14.47 8.09 -2.78
C ALA A 8 14.43 9.40 -1.99
N THR A 9 14.23 10.53 -2.67
CA THR A 9 13.84 11.77 -1.98
C THR A 9 12.48 11.57 -1.30
N GLY A 10 12.12 12.41 -0.32
CA GLY A 10 10.83 12.29 0.38
C GLY A 10 9.63 12.21 -0.56
N ARG A 11 9.64 12.97 -1.66
CA ARG A 11 8.59 12.92 -2.70
C ARG A 11 8.59 11.61 -3.50
N GLN A 12 9.75 11.13 -3.93
CA GLN A 12 9.83 9.86 -4.67
C GLN A 12 9.38 8.69 -3.79
N ARG A 13 9.74 8.68 -2.50
CA ARG A 13 9.29 7.69 -1.53
C ARG A 13 7.77 7.70 -1.39
N LEU A 14 7.17 8.88 -1.23
CA LEU A 14 5.71 9.02 -1.15
C LEU A 14 5.01 8.47 -2.39
N ARG A 15 5.51 8.78 -3.59
CA ARG A 15 4.96 8.26 -4.86
C ARG A 15 5.02 6.73 -4.93
N MET A 16 6.16 6.12 -4.58
CA MET A 16 6.30 4.67 -4.55
C MET A 16 5.32 4.01 -3.55
N CYS A 17 5.18 4.59 -2.35
CA CYS A 17 4.24 4.09 -1.35
C CYS A 17 2.78 4.22 -1.85
N ALA A 18 2.43 5.35 -2.47
CA ALA A 18 1.10 5.57 -3.04
C ALA A 18 0.77 4.59 -4.18
N ASP A 19 1.73 4.31 -5.05
CA ASP A 19 1.55 3.34 -6.14
C ASP A 19 1.40 1.91 -5.59
N ALA A 20 2.16 1.56 -4.54
CA ALA A 20 2.01 0.26 -3.89
C ALA A 20 0.63 0.11 -3.22
N PHE A 21 0.19 1.18 -2.53
CA PHE A 21 -1.14 1.27 -1.93
C PHE A 21 -2.23 1.06 -2.98
N LEU A 22 -2.19 1.83 -4.08
CA LEU A 22 -3.19 1.77 -5.14
C LEU A 22 -3.19 0.42 -5.88
N LEU A 23 -2.02 -0.11 -6.21
CA LEU A 23 -1.93 -1.40 -6.91
C LEU A 23 -2.41 -2.56 -6.04
N ALA A 24 -1.99 -2.62 -4.77
CA ALA A 24 -2.45 -3.66 -3.85
C ALA A 24 -3.96 -3.54 -3.59
N GLY A 25 -4.45 -2.32 -3.38
CA GLY A 25 -5.88 -2.05 -3.22
C GLY A 25 -6.70 -2.48 -4.43
N LEU A 26 -6.28 -2.09 -5.64
CA LEU A 26 -6.94 -2.51 -6.88
C LEU A 26 -6.96 -4.03 -7.03
N LEU A 27 -5.81 -4.69 -6.86
CA LEU A 27 -5.71 -6.15 -6.98
C LEU A 27 -6.59 -6.85 -5.96
N PHE A 28 -6.63 -6.37 -4.72
CA PHE A 28 -7.52 -6.91 -3.70
C PHE A 28 -8.98 -6.79 -4.12
N VAL A 29 -9.44 -5.59 -4.48
CA VAL A 29 -10.85 -5.39 -4.82
C VAL A 29 -11.24 -6.18 -6.07
N LEU A 30 -10.37 -6.26 -7.09
CA LEU A 30 -10.62 -7.07 -8.29
C LEU A 30 -10.68 -8.57 -7.97
N THR A 31 -9.78 -9.07 -7.12
CA THR A 31 -9.76 -10.50 -6.77
C THR A 31 -10.95 -10.89 -5.89
N GLN A 32 -11.35 -10.04 -4.94
CA GLN A 32 -12.57 -10.25 -4.16
C GLN A 32 -13.83 -10.19 -5.03
N GLY A 33 -13.91 -9.22 -5.95
CA GLY A 33 -15.00 -9.15 -6.92
C GLY A 33 -15.07 -10.37 -7.84
N ALA A 34 -13.92 -10.86 -8.32
CA ALA A 34 -13.86 -12.08 -9.13
C ALA A 34 -14.28 -13.33 -8.33
N LEU A 35 -13.89 -13.41 -7.05
CA LEU A 35 -14.28 -14.51 -6.16
C LEU A 35 -15.79 -14.50 -5.88
N ALA A 36 -16.37 -13.31 -5.68
CA ALA A 36 -17.81 -13.14 -5.53
C ALA A 36 -18.56 -13.55 -6.81
N LEU A 37 -18.12 -13.10 -7.99
CA LEU A 37 -18.72 -13.51 -9.27
C LEU A 37 -18.61 -15.01 -9.51
N LEU A 38 -17.49 -15.62 -9.14
CA LEU A 38 -17.30 -17.07 -9.22
C LEU A 38 -18.27 -17.82 -8.30
N ALA A 39 -18.45 -17.36 -7.06
CA ALA A 39 -19.40 -17.94 -6.12
C ALA A 39 -20.83 -17.92 -6.71
N THR A 40 -21.23 -16.78 -7.29
CA THR A 40 -22.52 -16.63 -7.98
C THR A 40 -22.66 -17.51 -9.21
N ALA A 41 -21.63 -17.61 -10.04
CA ALA A 41 -21.65 -18.49 -11.20
C ALA A 41 -21.79 -19.97 -10.82
N LEU A 42 -21.33 -20.36 -9.61
CA LEU A 42 -21.44 -21.71 -9.07
C LEU A 42 -22.73 -21.93 -8.26
N GLY A 43 -23.60 -20.93 -8.13
CA GLY A 43 -24.85 -21.02 -7.36
C GLY A 43 -24.61 -21.16 -5.85
N LEU A 44 -23.50 -20.61 -5.34
CA LEU A 44 -23.12 -20.68 -3.92
C LEU A 44 -23.67 -19.50 -3.09
N ASP A 45 -24.60 -18.73 -3.65
CA ASP A 45 -25.09 -17.48 -3.06
C ASP A 45 -26.05 -17.68 -1.88
N GLU A 46 -26.69 -18.85 -1.79
CA GLU A 46 -27.75 -19.14 -0.81
C GLU A 46 -27.29 -20.01 0.38
N GLY A 47 -25.99 -20.10 0.64
CA GLY A 47 -25.45 -20.90 1.75
C GLY A 47 -24.16 -20.33 2.32
N ALA A 48 -23.65 -20.98 3.38
CA ALA A 48 -22.30 -20.68 3.85
C ALA A 48 -21.30 -20.96 2.70
N PRO A 49 -20.46 -19.99 2.32
CA PRO A 49 -19.49 -20.22 1.25
C PRO A 49 -18.60 -21.40 1.63
N PRO A 50 -18.22 -22.28 0.69
CA PRO A 50 -17.32 -23.38 0.96
C PRO A 50 -16.03 -22.93 1.66
N ASP A 51 -15.52 -23.74 2.59
CA ASP A 51 -14.35 -23.39 3.42
C ASP A 51 -13.12 -22.96 2.60
N TRP A 52 -12.97 -23.49 1.38
CA TRP A 52 -11.86 -23.11 0.49
C TRP A 52 -11.93 -21.64 0.06
N ILE A 53 -13.11 -21.03 -0.05
CA ILE A 53 -13.28 -19.58 -0.33
C ILE A 53 -12.73 -18.77 0.85
N GLY A 54 -13.02 -19.22 2.07
CA GLY A 54 -12.51 -18.63 3.30
C GLY A 54 -10.98 -18.69 3.40
N LEU A 55 -10.36 -19.77 2.92
CA LEU A 55 -8.90 -19.89 2.84
C LEU A 55 -8.30 -19.07 1.68
N LEU A 56 -9.00 -18.97 0.56
CA LEU A 56 -8.50 -18.30 -0.64
C LEU A 56 -8.44 -16.77 -0.47
N SER A 57 -9.41 -16.18 0.22
CA SER A 57 -9.47 -14.72 0.45
C SER A 57 -8.21 -14.14 1.13
N PRO A 58 -7.72 -14.66 2.27
CA PRO A 58 -6.49 -14.16 2.89
C PRO A 58 -5.24 -14.42 2.04
N LEU A 59 -5.20 -15.53 1.30
CA LEU A 59 -4.10 -15.81 0.37
C LEU A 59 -4.06 -14.79 -0.78
N LEU A 60 -5.21 -14.44 -1.34
CA LEU A 60 -5.34 -13.40 -2.37
C LEU A 60 -4.97 -12.02 -1.81
N ALA A 61 -5.34 -11.72 -0.56
CA ALA A 61 -4.92 -10.49 0.10
C ALA A 61 -3.38 -10.42 0.24
N VAL A 62 -2.73 -11.50 0.71
CA VAL A 62 -1.26 -11.57 0.79
C VAL A 62 -0.63 -11.44 -0.61
N ALA A 63 -1.19 -12.12 -1.62
CA ALA A 63 -0.72 -12.02 -2.99
C ALA A 63 -0.86 -10.58 -3.52
N ALA A 64 -1.95 -9.88 -3.23
CA ALA A 64 -2.17 -8.48 -3.59
C ALA A 64 -1.16 -7.55 -2.91
N VAL A 65 -0.84 -7.75 -1.62
CA VAL A 65 0.22 -7.00 -0.93
C VAL A 65 1.56 -7.17 -1.64
N VAL A 66 1.97 -8.41 -1.88
CA VAL A 66 3.26 -8.74 -2.50
C VAL A 66 3.31 -8.18 -3.93
N ALA A 67 2.28 -8.43 -4.73
CA ALA A 67 2.21 -7.97 -6.12
C ALA A 67 2.15 -6.45 -6.22
N GLY A 68 1.39 -5.77 -5.37
CA GLY A 68 1.33 -4.30 -5.35
C GLY A 68 2.66 -3.67 -4.94
N ALA A 69 3.32 -4.20 -3.91
CA ALA A 69 4.62 -3.72 -3.46
C ALA A 69 5.72 -3.97 -4.49
N VAL A 70 5.82 -5.19 -5.03
CA VAL A 70 6.79 -5.55 -6.07
C VAL A 70 6.50 -4.79 -7.37
N GLY A 71 5.23 -4.69 -7.76
CA GLY A 71 4.79 -3.97 -8.95
C GLY A 71 5.17 -2.50 -8.89
N SER A 72 4.88 -1.82 -7.78
CA SER A 72 5.31 -0.42 -7.56
C SER A 72 6.84 -0.28 -7.58
N TRP A 73 7.57 -1.18 -6.91
CA TRP A 73 9.03 -1.14 -6.89
C TRP A 73 9.63 -1.24 -8.30
N ARG A 74 9.10 -2.16 -9.12
CA ARG A 74 9.53 -2.36 -10.50
C ARG A 74 9.07 -1.24 -11.43
N LEU A 75 7.89 -0.68 -11.22
CA LEU A 75 7.36 0.47 -11.97
C LEU A 75 8.30 1.68 -11.88
N HIS A 76 9.00 1.83 -10.75
CA HIS A 76 10.01 2.87 -10.53
C HIS A 76 11.43 2.46 -10.96
N GLY A 77 11.58 1.38 -11.74
CA GLY A 77 12.84 0.94 -12.31
C GLY A 77 13.85 0.40 -11.30
N ARG A 78 13.41 0.05 -10.08
CA ARG A 78 14.33 -0.39 -9.03
C ARG A 78 14.58 -1.91 -9.08
N PRO A 79 15.85 -2.35 -9.06
CA PRO A 79 16.16 -3.78 -9.02
C PRO A 79 15.78 -4.37 -7.66
N LEU A 80 15.32 -5.63 -7.66
CA LEU A 80 15.06 -6.39 -6.43
C LEU A 80 16.34 -7.10 -6.00
N SER A 81 17.01 -6.53 -5.01
CA SER A 81 18.15 -7.16 -4.34
C SER A 81 17.68 -7.90 -3.08
N ARG A 82 18.49 -8.83 -2.57
CA ARG A 82 18.22 -9.50 -1.28
C ARG A 82 17.88 -8.54 -0.12
N PRO A 83 18.58 -7.41 0.08
CA PRO A 83 18.16 -6.43 1.08
C PRO A 83 16.81 -5.78 0.80
N ALA A 84 16.48 -5.54 -0.48
CA ALA A 84 15.17 -4.98 -0.83
C ALA A 84 14.06 -5.96 -0.42
N TRP A 85 14.22 -7.25 -0.71
CA TRP A 85 13.28 -8.29 -0.27
C TRP A 85 13.12 -8.35 1.25
N ALA A 86 14.23 -8.28 2.01
CA ALA A 86 14.16 -8.24 3.47
C ALA A 86 13.40 -7.00 3.97
N GLY A 87 13.64 -5.83 3.37
CA GLY A 87 12.92 -4.61 3.73
C GLY A 87 11.43 -4.64 3.33
N LEU A 88 11.09 -5.21 2.17
CA LEU A 88 9.70 -5.45 1.77
C LEU A 88 8.98 -6.34 2.80
N ALA A 89 9.59 -7.45 3.19
CA ALA A 89 9.01 -8.38 4.16
C ALA A 89 8.81 -7.72 5.54
N LEU A 90 9.84 -7.04 6.06
CA LEU A 90 9.74 -6.32 7.34
C LEU A 90 8.66 -5.24 7.30
N GLY A 91 8.61 -4.46 6.22
CA GLY A 91 7.60 -3.42 6.05
C GLY A 91 6.19 -3.98 5.95
N ALA A 92 5.98 -5.10 5.25
CA ALA A 92 4.68 -5.77 5.16
C ALA A 92 4.21 -6.30 6.51
N VAL A 93 5.10 -6.96 7.27
CA VAL A 93 4.81 -7.51 8.60
C VAL A 93 4.42 -6.40 9.58
N LEU A 94 5.10 -5.26 9.56
CA LEU A 94 4.76 -4.10 10.40
C LEU A 94 3.52 -3.36 9.91
N GLY A 95 3.22 -3.45 8.61
CA GLY A 95 2.09 -2.76 8.00
C GLY A 95 0.73 -3.25 8.48
N GLY A 96 0.58 -4.55 8.73
CA GLY A 96 -0.67 -5.12 9.25
C GLY A 96 -1.06 -4.52 10.61
N PRO A 97 -0.20 -4.63 11.65
CA PRO A 97 -0.43 -4.00 12.95
C PRO A 97 -0.65 -2.48 12.87
N LEU A 98 0.08 -1.78 11.99
CA LEU A 98 -0.11 -0.33 11.78
C LEU A 98 -1.48 -0.01 11.18
N ALA A 99 -1.93 -0.79 10.19
CA ALA A 99 -3.24 -0.65 9.59
C ALA A 99 -4.35 -0.92 10.62
N SER A 100 -4.22 -1.99 11.40
CA SER A 100 -5.17 -2.34 12.46
C SER A 100 -5.23 -1.27 13.55
N ALA A 101 -4.07 -0.79 14.02
CA ALA A 101 -4.02 0.28 15.02
C ALA A 101 -4.63 1.59 14.49
N GLY A 102 -4.34 1.93 13.23
CA GLY A 102 -4.95 3.09 12.56
C GLY A 102 -6.46 2.95 12.42
N PHE A 103 -6.95 1.77 12.03
CA PHE A 103 -8.38 1.49 11.97
C PHE A 103 -9.05 1.62 13.34
N MET A 104 -8.46 1.04 14.39
CA MET A 104 -8.98 1.15 15.76
C MET A 104 -8.99 2.60 16.25
N ALA A 105 -7.97 3.40 15.90
CA ALA A 105 -7.96 4.82 16.21
C ALA A 105 -9.09 5.58 15.50
N VAL A 106 -9.31 5.32 14.20
CA VAL A 106 -10.42 5.91 13.44
C VAL A 106 -11.78 5.48 14.00
N ALA A 107 -11.93 4.21 14.35
CA ALA A 107 -13.14 3.67 14.98
C ALA A 107 -13.39 4.25 16.38
N GLY A 108 -12.34 4.55 17.14
CA GLY A 108 -12.46 5.25 18.43
C GLY A 108 -12.83 6.73 18.24
N LEU A 109 -12.21 7.41 17.29
CA LEU A 109 -12.51 8.81 16.97
C LEU A 109 -13.94 8.99 16.44
N SER A 110 -14.46 8.01 15.69
CA SER A 110 -15.82 8.06 15.17
C SER A 110 -16.88 8.06 16.28
N GLN A 111 -16.59 7.47 17.45
CA GLN A 111 -17.47 7.52 18.62
C GLN A 111 -17.63 8.92 19.21
N LEU A 112 -16.70 9.84 18.91
CA LEU A 112 -16.72 11.22 19.39
C LEU A 112 -17.58 12.14 18.52
N VAL A 113 -17.97 11.69 17.32
CA VAL A 113 -18.76 12.50 16.38
C VAL A 113 -20.26 12.24 16.64
N PRO A 114 -21.06 13.26 17.02
CA PRO A 114 -22.49 13.09 17.19
C PRO A 114 -23.16 12.77 15.84
N TRP A 115 -23.72 11.56 15.70
CA TRP A 115 -24.51 11.19 14.52
C TRP A 115 -25.99 11.52 14.73
N PRO A 116 -26.62 12.31 13.84
CA PRO A 116 -28.03 12.70 13.96
C PRO A 116 -29.03 11.60 13.56
N GLY A 117 -28.57 10.49 12.95
CA GLY A 117 -29.40 9.37 12.51
C GLY A 117 -29.60 8.27 13.57
N PRO A 118 -30.53 7.33 13.35
CA PRO A 118 -30.76 6.20 14.24
C PRO A 118 -29.52 5.28 14.30
N ARG A 119 -28.78 5.33 15.41
CA ARG A 119 -27.53 4.58 15.66
C ARG A 119 -27.63 3.04 15.54
N ARG A 120 -28.82 2.46 15.40
CA ARG A 120 -29.06 1.01 15.50
C ARG A 120 -29.05 0.26 14.17
N SER A 121 -29.12 0.96 13.03
CA SER A 121 -29.29 0.32 11.70
C SER A 121 -28.25 0.74 10.67
N GLU A 122 -27.32 1.61 11.03
CA GLU A 122 -26.35 2.19 10.11
C GLU A 122 -24.96 1.79 10.59
N GLY A 123 -24.19 1.09 9.74
CA GLY A 123 -22.81 0.67 10.00
C GLY A 123 -21.88 1.85 10.34
N PRO A 124 -20.57 1.62 10.53
CA PRO A 124 -19.63 2.63 11.01
C PRO A 124 -19.28 3.71 9.96
N TRP A 125 -20.27 4.34 9.33
CA TRP A 125 -20.14 5.31 8.24
C TRP A 125 -19.28 6.52 8.58
N VAL A 126 -19.30 6.96 9.84
CA VAL A 126 -18.39 8.01 10.31
C VAL A 126 -16.93 7.56 10.23
N ALA A 127 -16.63 6.32 10.63
CA ALA A 127 -15.28 5.77 10.51
C ALA A 127 -14.88 5.58 9.04
N VAL A 128 -15.81 5.14 8.18
CA VAL A 128 -15.60 5.06 6.73
C VAL A 128 -15.23 6.44 6.17
N GLY A 129 -16.00 7.48 6.48
CA GLY A 129 -15.75 8.84 6.02
C GLY A 129 -14.40 9.38 6.50
N LEU A 130 -14.06 9.20 7.78
CA LEU A 130 -12.75 9.58 8.32
C LEU A 130 -11.60 8.84 7.61
N LEU A 131 -11.75 7.54 7.37
CA LEU A 131 -10.76 6.74 6.65
C LEU A 131 -10.59 7.23 5.21
N THR A 132 -11.69 7.53 4.52
CA THR A 132 -11.66 8.13 3.18
C THR A 132 -10.87 9.43 3.17
N LEU A 133 -11.08 10.33 4.15
CA LEU A 133 -10.33 11.58 4.24
C LEU A 133 -8.83 11.34 4.43
N VAL A 134 -8.44 10.36 5.25
CA VAL A 134 -7.02 9.99 5.44
C VAL A 134 -6.42 9.48 4.12
N VAL A 135 -7.13 8.62 3.40
CA VAL A 135 -6.68 8.09 2.11
C VAL A 135 -6.56 9.21 1.08
N VAL A 136 -7.53 10.12 1.01
CA VAL A 136 -7.49 11.30 0.12
C VAL A 136 -6.29 12.18 0.45
N ALA A 137 -6.06 12.48 1.73
CA ALA A 137 -4.91 13.29 2.16
C ALA A 137 -3.57 12.63 1.79
N PHE A 138 -3.47 11.31 1.97
CA PHE A 138 -2.28 10.54 1.60
C PHE A 138 -2.01 10.55 0.09
N LEU A 139 -3.06 10.41 -0.74
CA LEU A 139 -2.95 10.31 -2.19
C LEU A 139 -2.93 11.67 -2.91
N ALA A 140 -3.36 12.76 -2.26
CA ALA A 140 -3.54 14.06 -2.88
C ALA A 140 -2.28 14.55 -3.62
N LEU A 141 -1.12 14.55 -2.94
CA LEU A 141 0.13 15.01 -3.54
C LEU A 141 0.59 14.12 -4.72
N PRO A 142 0.70 12.78 -4.59
CA PRO A 142 1.03 11.91 -5.72
C PRO A 142 0.11 12.02 -6.94
N VAL A 143 -1.19 12.25 -6.70
CA VAL A 143 -2.21 12.37 -7.76
C VAL A 143 -2.10 13.72 -8.45
N VAL A 144 -2.01 14.83 -7.71
CA VAL A 144 -1.82 16.17 -8.27
C VAL A 144 -0.53 16.23 -9.09
N ASP A 145 0.55 15.64 -8.57
CA ASP A 145 1.82 15.54 -9.29
C ASP A 145 1.70 14.73 -10.58
N ALA A 146 0.98 13.59 -10.56
CA ALA A 146 0.76 12.76 -11.75
C ALA A 146 -0.04 13.50 -12.84
N VAL A 147 -1.10 14.20 -12.45
CA VAL A 147 -1.92 15.00 -13.38
C VAL A 147 -1.07 16.12 -13.99
N ARG A 148 -0.28 16.81 -13.17
CA ARG A 148 0.62 17.88 -13.64
C ARG A 148 1.72 17.35 -14.57
N ASP A 149 2.34 16.21 -14.25
CA ASP A 149 3.43 15.67 -15.08
C ASP A 149 2.91 15.19 -16.44
N LEU A 150 1.69 14.63 -16.50
CA LEU A 150 1.05 14.25 -17.75
C LEU A 150 0.62 15.45 -18.60
N ALA A 151 0.25 16.56 -17.97
CA ALA A 151 -0.04 17.82 -18.65
C ALA A 151 1.23 18.57 -19.13
N GLY A 152 2.41 18.23 -18.59
CA GLY A 152 3.64 19.00 -18.73
C GLY A 152 4.87 18.20 -19.18
N ALA A 153 5.94 18.23 -18.36
CA ALA A 153 7.32 17.86 -18.71
C ALA A 153 7.62 16.35 -18.81
N ARG A 154 6.66 15.47 -18.49
CA ARG A 154 6.69 14.02 -18.73
C ARG A 154 7.92 13.29 -18.19
N THR A 155 8.24 13.47 -16.92
CA THR A 155 9.36 12.75 -16.29
C THR A 155 9.10 11.25 -16.09
N SER A 156 7.85 10.82 -15.85
CA SER A 156 7.51 9.41 -15.62
C SER A 156 6.11 9.01 -16.12
N VAL A 157 5.89 9.13 -17.43
CA VAL A 157 4.57 8.92 -18.06
C VAL A 157 3.93 7.58 -17.71
N LEU A 158 4.69 6.48 -17.67
CA LEU A 158 4.13 5.16 -17.38
C LEU A 158 3.65 5.06 -15.94
N ALA A 159 4.46 5.49 -14.96
CA ALA A 159 4.09 5.41 -13.55
C ALA A 159 2.88 6.27 -13.23
N ASP A 160 2.82 7.48 -13.80
CA ASP A 160 1.69 8.39 -13.59
C ASP A 160 0.40 7.87 -14.25
N ARG A 161 0.49 7.28 -15.45
CA ARG A 161 -0.66 6.60 -16.08
C ARG A 161 -1.16 5.43 -15.25
N VAL A 162 -0.26 4.58 -14.77
CA VAL A 162 -0.62 3.42 -13.92
C VAL A 162 -1.25 3.89 -12.61
N ARG A 163 -0.68 4.91 -11.96
CA ARG A 163 -1.23 5.52 -10.74
C ARG A 163 -2.67 6.00 -10.94
N LEU A 164 -2.89 6.81 -11.97
CA LEU A 164 -4.21 7.37 -12.25
C LEU A 164 -5.21 6.30 -12.69
N ALA A 165 -4.79 5.34 -13.52
CA ALA A 165 -5.63 4.21 -13.90
C ALA A 165 -6.02 3.36 -12.68
N ALA A 166 -5.07 3.05 -11.80
CA ALA A 166 -5.33 2.27 -10.60
C ALA A 166 -6.26 3.00 -9.63
N LEU A 167 -6.10 4.32 -9.48
CA LEU A 167 -7.01 5.16 -8.70
C LEU A 167 -8.42 5.14 -9.28
N LEU A 168 -8.58 5.43 -10.59
CA LEU A 168 -9.88 5.49 -11.24
C LEU A 168 -10.61 4.15 -11.20
N LEU A 169 -9.89 3.05 -11.46
CA LEU A 169 -10.46 1.71 -11.37
C LEU A 169 -10.86 1.35 -9.94
N THR A 170 -10.01 1.65 -8.95
CA THR A 170 -10.36 1.42 -7.53
C THR A 170 -11.62 2.20 -7.14
N LEU A 171 -11.68 3.49 -7.50
CA LEU A 171 -12.85 4.33 -7.24
C LEU A 171 -14.11 3.79 -7.94
N ALA A 172 -13.99 3.37 -9.20
CA ALA A 172 -15.11 2.81 -9.94
C ALA A 172 -15.64 1.54 -9.28
N VAL A 173 -14.76 0.61 -8.89
CA VAL A 173 -15.18 -0.63 -8.25
C VAL A 173 -15.80 -0.35 -6.87
N VAL A 174 -15.15 0.47 -6.04
CA VAL A 174 -15.70 0.85 -4.73
C VAL A 174 -17.07 1.51 -4.87
N ALA A 175 -17.23 2.44 -5.81
CA ALA A 175 -18.51 3.10 -6.06
C ALA A 175 -19.61 2.11 -6.48
N VAL A 176 -19.29 1.18 -7.38
CA VAL A 176 -20.24 0.14 -7.83
C VAL A 176 -20.59 -0.82 -6.68
N THR A 177 -19.61 -1.30 -5.92
CA THR A 177 -19.87 -2.21 -4.79
C THR A 177 -20.67 -1.54 -3.69
N THR A 178 -20.37 -0.27 -3.38
CA THR A 178 -21.14 0.50 -2.40
C THR A 178 -22.57 0.75 -2.89
N ALA A 179 -22.76 1.09 -4.17
CA ALA A 179 -24.11 1.28 -4.73
C ALA A 179 -24.94 0.00 -4.67
N ILE A 180 -24.34 -1.16 -5.00
CA ILE A 180 -24.99 -2.47 -4.90
C ILE A 180 -25.34 -2.80 -3.45
N GLY A 181 -24.39 -2.63 -2.52
CA GLY A 181 -24.61 -2.95 -1.11
C GLY A 181 -25.70 -2.07 -0.48
N VAL A 182 -25.72 -0.78 -0.80
CA VAL A 182 -26.80 0.13 -0.38
C VAL A 182 -28.16 -0.32 -0.95
N ALA A 183 -28.21 -0.73 -2.22
CA ALA A 183 -29.45 -1.19 -2.85
C ALA A 183 -29.97 -2.52 -2.26
N ARG A 184 -29.07 -3.39 -1.79
CA ARG A 184 -29.39 -4.70 -1.20
C ARG A 184 -29.55 -4.67 0.32
N GLY A 185 -29.13 -3.60 0.98
CA GLY A 185 -29.10 -3.51 2.44
C GLY A 185 -28.11 -4.49 3.07
N ASP A 186 -27.05 -4.88 2.35
CA ASP A 186 -26.04 -5.82 2.81
C ASP A 186 -24.71 -5.12 3.17
N GLU A 187 -23.80 -5.85 3.80
CA GLU A 187 -22.49 -5.34 4.25
C GLU A 187 -21.47 -5.21 3.10
N THR A 188 -21.82 -5.52 1.84
CA THR A 188 -20.86 -5.46 0.72
C THR A 188 -20.38 -4.03 0.42
N GLY A 189 -21.06 -3.01 0.95
CA GLY A 189 -20.63 -1.62 0.89
C GLY A 189 -19.32 -1.32 1.63
N GLU A 190 -18.85 -2.22 2.49
CA GLU A 190 -17.63 -2.05 3.30
C GLU A 190 -16.34 -2.45 2.59
N VAL A 191 -16.40 -2.90 1.33
CA VAL A 191 -15.21 -3.34 0.56
C VAL A 191 -14.08 -2.30 0.56
N GLY A 192 -14.45 -1.02 0.57
CA GLY A 192 -13.50 0.11 0.63
C GLY A 192 -12.73 0.21 1.96
N VAL A 193 -13.27 -0.31 3.06
CA VAL A 193 -12.57 -0.34 4.35
C VAL A 193 -11.53 -1.45 4.37
N PHE A 194 -11.92 -2.65 3.93
CA PHE A 194 -11.02 -3.83 3.88
C PHE A 194 -9.86 -3.63 2.91
N LEU A 195 -10.11 -2.92 1.80
CA LEU A 195 -9.09 -2.38 0.88
C LEU A 195 -7.89 -1.77 1.63
N VAL A 196 -8.14 -0.94 2.63
CA VAL A 196 -7.08 -0.20 3.33
C VAL A 196 -6.20 -1.13 4.16
N LEU A 197 -6.79 -2.17 4.76
CA LEU A 197 -6.06 -3.18 5.52
C LEU A 197 -5.06 -3.96 4.66
N VAL A 198 -5.28 -4.04 3.35
CA VAL A 198 -4.37 -4.66 2.39
C VAL A 198 -3.41 -3.65 1.78
N ALA A 199 -3.90 -2.46 1.44
CA ALA A 199 -3.12 -1.43 0.78
C ALA A 199 -2.02 -0.82 1.68
N VAL A 200 -2.28 -0.67 2.98
CA VAL A 200 -1.28 -0.15 3.95
C VAL A 200 -0.06 -1.07 4.05
N PRO A 201 -0.18 -2.39 4.27
CA PRO A 201 0.95 -3.32 4.22
C PRO A 201 1.81 -3.23 2.96
N ALA A 202 1.21 -3.00 1.79
CA ALA A 202 1.97 -2.84 0.55
C ALA A 202 2.78 -1.54 0.53
N ALA A 203 2.18 -0.43 0.98
CA ALA A 203 2.87 0.85 1.11
C ALA A 203 4.03 0.79 2.12
N THR A 204 3.80 0.16 3.27
CA THR A 204 4.84 0.00 4.30
C THR A 204 5.93 -0.98 3.87
N ALA A 205 5.62 -2.00 3.07
CA ALA A 205 6.62 -2.88 2.45
C ALA A 205 7.62 -2.07 1.63
N VAL A 206 7.11 -1.24 0.71
CA VAL A 206 7.95 -0.37 -0.14
C VAL A 206 8.76 0.62 0.70
N LEU A 207 8.17 1.19 1.74
CA LEU A 207 8.89 2.04 2.70
C LEU A 207 10.04 1.27 3.37
N GLY A 208 9.78 0.05 3.86
CA GLY A 208 10.76 -0.80 4.51
C GLY A 208 11.93 -1.14 3.58
N ALA A 209 11.66 -1.46 2.31
CA ALA A 209 12.70 -1.69 1.31
C ALA A 209 13.60 -0.46 1.09
N ASP A 210 13.01 0.73 0.96
CA ASP A 210 13.78 1.97 0.78
C ASP A 210 14.63 2.31 2.02
N LEU A 211 14.10 2.09 3.23
CA LEU A 211 14.82 2.31 4.49
C LEU A 211 16.00 1.34 4.68
N VAL A 212 15.81 0.06 4.36
CA VAL A 212 16.88 -0.94 4.44
C VAL A 212 18.00 -0.64 3.44
N LEU A 213 17.67 -0.25 2.22
CA LEU A 213 18.68 0.10 1.23
C LEU A 213 19.43 1.39 1.60
N THR A 214 18.70 2.41 2.07
CA THR A 214 19.30 3.68 2.50
C THR A 214 20.22 3.51 3.71
N SER A 215 19.81 2.71 4.70
CA SER A 215 20.65 2.44 5.89
C SER A 215 21.92 1.66 5.53
N ARG A 216 21.84 0.71 4.58
CA ARG A 216 23.03 -0.01 4.10
C ARG A 216 23.99 0.89 3.31
N ALA A 217 23.47 1.80 2.49
CA ALA A 217 24.29 2.77 1.78
C ALA A 217 25.07 3.65 2.77
N ARG A 218 24.37 4.24 3.75
CA ARG A 218 25.00 5.08 4.80
C ARG A 218 26.08 4.35 5.59
N ARG A 219 25.88 3.07 5.92
CA ARG A 219 26.90 2.26 6.62
C ARG A 219 28.14 2.03 5.77
N ARG A 220 27.99 1.81 4.46
CA ARG A 220 29.12 1.64 3.54
C ARG A 220 29.92 2.93 3.40
N ASP A 221 29.24 4.06 3.29
CA ASP A 221 29.90 5.37 3.17
C ASP A 221 30.67 5.71 4.46
N ALA A 222 30.11 5.40 5.63
CA ALA A 222 30.78 5.56 6.92
C ALA A 222 32.05 4.70 7.03
N SER A 223 32.00 3.44 6.60
CA SER A 223 33.17 2.55 6.60
C SER A 223 34.23 2.91 5.55
N ALA A 224 33.87 3.67 4.51
CA ALA A 224 34.81 4.14 3.49
C ALA A 224 35.49 5.48 3.87
N GLY A 225 34.91 6.23 4.80
CA GLY A 225 35.43 7.52 5.28
C GLY A 225 36.38 7.42 6.46
N GLU A 226 36.59 6.23 7.03
CA GLU A 226 37.58 5.99 8.08
C GLU A 226 38.97 5.93 7.41
N PRO A 227 39.86 6.92 7.63
CA PRO A 227 41.19 6.88 7.03
C PRO A 227 41.89 5.60 7.48
N PRO A 228 42.68 4.95 6.60
CA PRO A 228 43.43 3.76 6.99
C PRO A 228 44.23 4.13 8.24
N ASP A 229 44.02 3.36 9.30
CA ASP A 229 44.76 3.48 10.55
C ASP A 229 46.24 3.44 10.17
N VAL A 230 46.88 4.62 10.13
CA VAL A 230 48.28 4.74 9.75
C VAL A 230 49.01 4.05 10.87
N ALA A 231 49.42 2.81 10.62
CA ALA A 231 50.17 2.02 11.57
C ALA A 231 51.27 2.92 12.14
N PRO A 232 51.34 3.09 13.48
CA PRO A 232 52.34 3.97 14.07
C PRO A 232 53.70 3.52 13.57
N ASP A 233 54.42 4.44 12.93
CA ASP A 233 55.76 4.23 12.41
C ASP A 233 56.60 3.59 13.53
N VAL A 234 56.84 2.28 13.41
CA VAL A 234 57.67 1.57 14.38
C VAL A 234 59.09 2.09 14.15
N PRO A 235 59.72 2.79 15.12
CA PRO A 235 61.06 3.29 14.93
C PRO A 235 61.99 2.10 14.69
N ARG A 236 62.58 2.03 13.49
CA ARG A 236 63.67 1.12 13.20
C ARG A 236 64.87 1.57 14.02
N THR A 237 65.08 0.94 15.16
CA THR A 237 66.32 1.03 15.92
C THR A 237 67.44 0.45 15.05
N ALA A 238 68.48 1.27 14.83
CA ALA A 238 69.71 0.93 14.13
C ALA A 238 70.62 0.02 14.96
#